data_AF-A0A6J5ZY34-F1
#
_entry.id   AF-A0A6J5ZY34-F1
#
_cell.length_a   1.000
_cell.length_b   1.000
_cell.length_c   1.000
_cell.angle_alpha   90.00
_cell.angle_beta   90.00
_cell.angle_gamma   90.00
#
_symmetry.space_group_name_H-M   'P 1'
#
loop_
_entity.id
_entity.type
_entity.pdbx_description
1 polymer ?
#
loop_
_entity_poly.entity_id
_entity_poly.type
_entity_poly.pdbx_seq_one_letter_code
_entity_poly.pdbx_strand_id
1 'polypeptide(L)'
;MILSGSSTAGPESIGRIDVPTTTVEELEAAHGMRFDALVMDIEGGELQFMRENPALLRQLNFVSVEFHESIILSAGIAECEQLMASAGLVHAETVAECAVWLRAN
;
A
#
# COMPACT_ATOMS: atom_id res chain seq x y z
N MET A 1 -8.23 -7.12 12.78
CA MET A 1 -8.13 -6.91 11.31
C MET A 1 -7.38 -8.12 10.76
N ILE A 2 -7.92 -8.83 9.78
CA ILE A 2 -7.22 -9.97 9.15
C ILE A 2 -6.70 -9.45 7.83
N LEU A 3 -5.43 -9.10 7.77
CA LEU A 3 -4.73 -8.87 6.51
C LEU A 3 -4.32 -10.23 5.95
N SER A 4 -4.87 -10.59 4.78
CA SER A 4 -4.39 -11.74 4.02
C SER A 4 -3.14 -11.33 3.26
N GLY A 5 -1.97 -11.79 3.70
CA GLY A 5 -0.73 -11.70 2.91
C GLY A 5 -0.69 -12.80 1.86
N SER A 6 -0.34 -12.45 0.62
CA SER A 6 -0.02 -13.42 -0.42
C SER A 6 1.48 -13.68 -0.41
N SER A 7 1.89 -14.95 -0.42
CA SER A 7 3.28 -15.37 -0.64
C SER A 7 3.26 -16.24 -1.89
N THR A 8 3.98 -15.84 -2.93
CA THR A 8 4.09 -16.56 -4.20
C THR A 8 5.03 -17.77 -4.05
N ALA A 9 4.52 -18.85 -3.45
CA ALA A 9 5.05 -20.20 -3.67
C ALA A 9 4.22 -20.88 -4.77
N GLY A 10 4.87 -21.68 -5.62
CA GLY A 10 4.29 -22.31 -6.81
C GLY A 10 3.07 -23.21 -6.57
N PRO A 11 2.57 -23.92 -7.62
CA PRO A 11 1.21 -24.45 -7.71
C PRO A 11 0.84 -25.62 -6.76
N GLU A 12 1.59 -25.86 -5.68
CA GLU A 12 1.28 -26.90 -4.71
C GLU A 12 0.61 -26.31 -3.45
N SER A 13 -0.70 -26.52 -3.36
CA SER A 13 -1.59 -26.25 -2.21
C SER A 13 -1.42 -24.89 -1.52
N ILE A 14 -2.17 -23.89 -2.00
CA ILE A 14 -2.29 -22.59 -1.34
C ILE A 14 -3.18 -22.75 -0.09
N GLY A 15 -2.58 -23.15 1.03
CA GLY A 15 -3.21 -23.04 2.33
C GLY A 15 -3.19 -21.58 2.80
N ARG A 16 -4.33 -21.04 3.26
CA ARG A 16 -4.32 -19.75 3.94
C ARG A 16 -3.54 -19.89 5.24
N ILE A 17 -2.48 -19.11 5.41
CA ILE A 17 -1.70 -19.04 6.65
C ILE A 17 -2.07 -17.72 7.32
N ASP A 18 -2.61 -17.79 8.53
CA ASP A 18 -2.87 -16.61 9.34
C ASP A 18 -1.55 -16.18 10.02
N VAL A 19 -1.08 -14.98 9.70
CA VAL A 19 0.13 -14.38 10.28
C VAL A 19 -0.28 -13.27 11.25
N PRO A 20 0.34 -13.14 12.43
CA PRO A 20 0.08 -11.99 13.31
C PRO A 20 0.41 -10.67 12.60
N THR A 21 -0.53 -9.73 12.64
CA THR A 21 -0.39 -8.40 12.03
C THR A 21 -0.66 -7.31 13.06
N THR A 22 -0.19 -6.10 12.77
CA THR A 22 -0.45 -4.86 13.52
C THR A 22 -1.08 -3.84 12.58
N THR A 23 -1.81 -2.86 13.12
CA THR A 23 -2.25 -1.71 12.30
C THR A 23 -1.23 -0.57 12.35
N VAL A 24 -1.35 0.37 11.41
CA VAL A 24 -0.52 1.58 11.38
C VAL A 24 -0.77 2.42 12.62
N GLU A 25 -2.02 2.53 13.07
CA GLU A 25 -2.41 3.27 14.28
C GLU A 25 -1.79 2.67 15.55
N GLU A 26 -1.73 1.33 15.63
CA GLU A 26 -1.07 0.65 16.75
C GLU A 26 0.43 0.95 16.78
N LEU A 27 1.09 1.00 15.62
CA LEU A 27 2.49 1.38 15.49
C LEU A 27 2.71 2.86 15.87
N GLU A 28 1.89 3.77 15.35
CA GLU A 28 1.95 5.20 15.69
C GLU A 28 1.77 5.43 17.19
N ALA A 29 0.81 4.73 17.82
CA ALA A 29 0.56 4.81 19.26
C ALA A 29 1.73 4.26 20.09
N ALA A 30 2.31 3.12 19.66
CA ALA A 30 3.45 2.50 20.35
C ALA A 30 4.71 3.37 20.30
N HIS A 31 4.90 4.14 19.23
CA HIS A 31 6.08 4.98 19.02
C HIS A 31 5.86 6.47 19.31
N GLY A 32 4.62 6.88 19.59
CA GLY A 32 4.28 8.29 19.87
C GLY A 32 4.55 9.23 18.70
N MET A 33 4.44 8.74 17.46
CA MET A 33 4.71 9.50 16.25
C MET A 33 3.68 9.21 15.17
N ARG A 34 3.44 10.17 14.29
CA ARG A 34 2.60 10.01 13.10
C ARG A 34 3.45 9.86 11.86
N PHE A 35 3.19 8.86 11.04
CA PHE A 35 3.94 8.60 9.81
C PHE A 35 3.44 9.48 8.67
N ASP A 36 4.30 10.28 8.09
CA ASP A 36 3.98 11.12 6.93
C ASP A 36 4.64 10.64 5.64
N ALA A 37 5.33 9.49 5.67
CA ALA A 37 5.91 8.86 4.51
C ALA A 37 5.55 7.37 4.46
N LEU A 38 5.21 6.87 3.27
CA LEU A 38 5.01 5.45 2.98
C LEU A 38 6.01 5.01 1.93
N VAL A 39 6.75 3.95 2.21
CA VAL A 39 7.57 3.21 1.22
C VAL A 39 7.05 1.78 1.25
N MET A 40 6.59 1.28 0.11
CA MET A 40 5.86 0.02 0.05
C MET A 40 6.32 -0.80 -1.16
N ASP A 41 6.89 -1.95 -0.85
CA ASP A 41 7.15 -3.04 -1.78
C ASP A 41 6.52 -4.28 -1.11
N ILE A 42 5.29 -4.59 -1.53
CA ILE A 42 4.52 -5.72 -1.01
C ILE A 42 3.90 -6.47 -2.17
N GLU A 43 4.15 -7.77 -2.24
CA GLU A 43 3.81 -8.65 -3.35
C GLU A 43 2.28 -8.90 -3.45
N GLY A 44 1.52 -7.94 -3.99
CA GLY A 44 0.09 -8.08 -4.28
C GLY A 44 -0.89 -7.56 -3.21
N GLY A 45 -0.39 -6.97 -2.12
CA GLY A 45 -1.20 -6.42 -1.02
C GLY A 45 -1.57 -4.94 -1.18
N GLU A 46 -1.09 -4.28 -2.23
CA GLU A 46 -1.08 -2.82 -2.38
C GLU A 46 -2.49 -2.24 -2.38
N LEU A 47 -3.39 -2.79 -3.19
CA LEU A 47 -4.77 -2.29 -3.32
C LEU A 47 -5.55 -2.49 -2.02
N GLN A 48 -5.40 -3.65 -1.38
CA GLN A 48 -6.07 -3.92 -0.11
C GLN A 48 -5.59 -2.94 0.97
N PHE A 49 -4.27 -2.76 1.07
CA PHE A 49 -3.68 -1.81 2.02
C PHE A 49 -4.23 -0.40 1.81
N MET A 50 -4.27 0.11 0.57
CA MET A 50 -4.78 1.45 0.28
C MET A 50 -6.27 1.61 0.59
N ARG A 51 -7.10 0.60 0.28
CA ARG A 51 -8.55 0.61 0.59
C ARG A 51 -8.83 0.65 2.09
N GLU A 52 -8.03 -0.06 2.87
CA GLU A 52 -8.21 -0.18 4.32
C GLU A 52 -7.66 1.02 5.09
N ASN A 53 -6.75 1.80 4.49
CA ASN A 53 -6.03 2.90 5.17
C ASN A 53 -6.30 4.30 4.57
N PRO A 54 -7.54 4.74 4.31
CA PRO A 54 -7.80 6.04 3.68
C PRO A 54 -7.46 7.23 4.59
N ALA A 55 -7.43 7.05 5.91
CA ALA A 55 -7.01 8.09 6.85
C ALA A 55 -5.50 8.35 6.75
N LEU A 56 -4.71 7.28 6.67
CA LEU A 56 -3.27 7.34 6.42
C LEU A 56 -2.99 8.04 5.08
N LEU A 57 -3.66 7.65 4.00
CA LEU A 57 -3.44 8.28 2.69
C LEU A 57 -3.65 9.80 2.71
N ARG A 58 -4.55 10.33 3.55
CA ARG A 58 -4.76 11.78 3.71
C ARG A 58 -3.68 12.47 4.57
N GLN A 59 -2.94 11.70 5.36
CA GLN A 59 -1.89 12.17 6.25
C GLN A 59 -0.51 12.24 5.57
N LEU A 60 -0.24 11.39 4.58
CA LEU A 60 1.09 11.23 3.98
C LEU A 60 1.56 12.44 3.16
N ASN A 61 2.78 12.91 3.35
CA ASN A 61 3.44 13.88 2.47
C ASN A 61 4.14 13.22 1.28
N PHE A 62 4.54 11.96 1.44
CA PHE A 62 5.32 11.19 0.47
C PHE A 62 4.83 9.74 0.40
N VAL A 63 4.71 9.21 -0.81
CA VAL A 63 4.46 7.78 -1.06
C VAL A 63 5.41 7.29 -2.15
N SER A 64 6.07 6.17 -1.90
CA SER A 64 6.78 5.38 -2.91
C SER A 64 6.21 3.97 -2.86
N VAL A 65 5.68 3.49 -3.98
CA VAL A 65 5.04 2.19 -4.08
C VAL A 65 5.50 1.46 -5.33
N GLU A 66 5.97 0.23 -5.16
CA GLU A 66 6.19 -0.71 -6.26
C GLU A 66 4.89 -1.46 -6.56
N PHE A 67 4.44 -1.43 -7.80
CA PHE A 67 3.20 -2.08 -8.21
C PHE A 67 3.46 -3.41 -8.93
N HIS A 68 3.03 -4.51 -8.32
CA HIS A 68 3.11 -5.83 -8.93
C HIS A 68 1.94 -6.08 -9.89
N GLU A 69 2.00 -5.54 -11.11
CA GLU A 69 0.91 -5.61 -12.11
C GLU A 69 0.44 -7.05 -12.37
N SER A 70 1.35 -8.02 -12.34
CA SER A 70 1.01 -9.44 -12.55
C SER A 70 0.03 -10.01 -11.49
N ILE A 71 -0.09 -9.35 -10.33
CA ILE A 71 -0.94 -9.77 -9.21
C ILE A 71 -2.20 -8.90 -9.13
N ILE A 72 -2.05 -7.59 -9.00
CA ILE A 72 -3.19 -6.66 -8.81
C ILE A 72 -3.86 -6.23 -10.12
N LEU A 73 -3.22 -6.53 -11.26
CA LEU A 73 -3.63 -6.14 -12.61
C LEU A 73 -3.66 -4.62 -12.81
N SER A 74 -3.66 -4.17 -14.06
CA SER A 74 -3.69 -2.74 -14.40
C SER A 74 -4.91 -2.02 -13.81
N ALA A 75 -6.04 -2.72 -13.63
CA ALA A 75 -7.23 -2.18 -12.99
C ALA A 75 -7.03 -1.92 -11.49
N GLY A 76 -6.29 -2.77 -10.79
CA GLY A 76 -5.94 -2.55 -9.39
C GLY A 76 -4.98 -1.38 -9.22
N ILE A 77 -4.01 -1.26 -10.12
CA ILE A 77 -3.11 -0.09 -10.16
C ILE A 77 -3.91 1.20 -10.36
N ALA A 78 -4.78 1.26 -11.36
CA ALA A 78 -5.60 2.44 -11.62
C ALA A 78 -6.46 2.85 -10.40
N GLU A 79 -6.95 1.88 -9.63
CA GLU A 79 -7.68 2.17 -8.40
C GLU A 79 -6.77 2.69 -7.28
N CYS A 80 -5.57 2.11 -7.10
CA CYS A 80 -4.56 2.65 -6.18
C CYS A 80 -4.24 4.12 -6.50
N GLU A 81 -4.01 4.43 -7.77
CA GLU A 81 -3.77 5.80 -8.24
C GLU A 81 -4.95 6.72 -7.94
N GLN A 82 -6.18 6.25 -8.18
CA GLN A 82 -7.40 7.01 -7.86
C GLN A 82 -7.54 7.29 -6.36
N LEU A 83 -7.23 6.31 -5.51
CA LEU A 83 -7.29 6.46 -4.05
C LEU A 83 -6.26 7.48 -3.56
N MET A 84 -5.03 7.42 -4.07
CA MET A 84 -3.99 8.40 -3.75
C MET A 84 -4.35 9.80 -4.23
N ALA A 85 -4.81 9.94 -5.48
CA ALA A 85 -5.27 11.21 -6.03
C ALA A 85 -6.43 11.82 -5.22
N SER A 86 -7.42 10.99 -4.87
CA SER A 86 -8.57 11.40 -4.05
C SER A 86 -8.17 11.78 -2.62
N ALA A 87 -7.04 11.27 -2.14
CA ALA A 87 -6.47 11.65 -0.86
C ALA A 87 -5.67 12.96 -0.91
N GLY A 88 -5.44 13.55 -2.08
CA GLY A 88 -4.68 14.80 -2.27
C GLY A 88 -3.19 14.63 -2.58
N LEU A 89 -2.78 13.42 -2.96
CA LEU A 89 -1.45 13.15 -3.50
C LEU A 89 -1.44 13.35 -5.02
N VAL A 90 -0.28 13.73 -5.55
CA VAL A 90 -0.05 13.94 -6.98
C VAL A 90 1.10 13.04 -7.41
N HIS A 91 0.91 12.33 -8.51
CA HIS A 91 1.95 11.52 -9.14
C HIS A 91 3.12 12.43 -9.56
N ALA A 92 4.32 12.11 -9.09
CA ALA A 92 5.53 12.89 -9.37
C ALA A 92 6.37 12.23 -10.46
N GLU A 93 6.63 10.94 -10.32
CA GLU A 93 7.47 10.17 -11.25
C GLU A 93 7.21 8.67 -11.10
N THR A 94 7.52 7.90 -12.15
CA THR A 94 7.62 6.44 -12.09
C THR A 94 8.98 6.02 -12.63
N VAL A 95 9.71 5.20 -11.88
CA VAL A 95 10.96 4.57 -12.31
C VAL A 95 10.80 3.06 -12.20
N ALA A 96 10.85 2.38 -13.34
CA ALA A 96 10.47 0.96 -13.45
C ALA A 96 9.04 0.73 -12.92
N GLU A 97 8.87 -0.17 -11.95
CA GLU A 97 7.57 -0.49 -11.35
C GLU A 97 7.26 0.36 -10.10
N CYS A 98 8.18 1.26 -9.72
CA CYS A 98 8.04 2.11 -8.55
C CYS A 98 7.49 3.50 -8.90
N ALA A 99 6.32 3.82 -8.37
CA ALA A 99 5.66 5.12 -8.50
C ALA A 99 5.88 5.97 -7.25
N VAL A 100 6.19 7.25 -7.46
CA VAL A 100 6.36 8.26 -6.41
C VAL A 100 5.24 9.28 -6.46
N TRP A 101 4.65 9.56 -5.30
CA TRP A 101 3.56 10.51 -5.13
C TRP A 101 3.89 11.49 -4.01
N LEU A 102 3.54 12.76 -4.23
CA LEU A 102 3.79 13.86 -3.31
C LEU A 102 2.50 14.60 -2.97
N ARG A 103 2.40 15.13 -1.76
CA ARG A 103 1.29 16.01 -1.37
C ARG A 103 1.29 17.28 -2.24
N ALA A 104 0.14 17.63 -2.79
CA ALA A 104 -0.04 18.96 -3.37
C ALA A 104 0.06 20.01 -2.25
N ASN A 105 1.04 20.91 -2.35
CA ASN A 105 1.20 22.05 -1.43
C ASN A 105 0.08 23.07 -1.59
#